data_AF-A0A8J2JF59-F1
#
_entry.id   AF-A0A8J2JF59-F1
#
_cell.length_a   1.000
_cell.length_b   1.000
_cell.length_c   1.000
_cell.angle_alpha   90.00
_cell.angle_beta   90.00
_cell.angle_gamma   90.00
#
_symmetry.space_group_name_H-M   'P 1'
#
loop_
_entity.id
_entity.type
_entity.pdbx_description
1 polymer ?
#
loop_
_entity_poly.entity_id
_entity_poly.type
_entity_poly.pdbx_seq_one_letter_code
_entity_poly.pdbx_strand_id
1 'polypeptide(L)' 'MNEDLFQKAIGIVKKALREARVHKQEITEVLMVGGSSRIPRVRKLLQEFLGISSLNINQTVDIQEAVAMGA' A
#
# COMPACT_ATOMS: atom_id res chain seq x y z
N MET A 1 -18.94 -0.36 8.96
CA MET A 1 -18.84 -1.76 8.50
C MET A 1 -17.64 -1.86 7.56
N ASN A 2 -16.72 -2.81 7.79
CA ASN A 2 -15.43 -3.07 7.09
C ASN A 2 -14.16 -2.50 7.71
N GLU A 3 -14.24 -1.80 8.86
CA GLU A 3 -13.04 -1.28 9.55
C GLU A 3 -12.12 -2.41 10.02
N ASP A 4 -12.68 -3.53 10.45
CA ASP A 4 -11.96 -4.75 10.84
C ASP A 4 -11.11 -5.33 9.69
N LEU A 5 -11.62 -5.32 8.46
CA LEU A 5 -10.90 -5.78 7.27
C LEU A 5 -9.75 -4.84 6.92
N PHE A 6 -9.96 -3.53 7.02
CA PHE A 6 -8.91 -2.55 6.76
C PHE A 6 -7.79 -2.64 7.82
N GLN A 7 -8.12 -2.84 9.09
CA GLN A 7 -7.13 -3.03 10.14
C GLN A 7 -6.32 -4.32 9.94
N LYS A 8 -6.95 -5.41 9.50
CA LYS A 8 -6.25 -6.65 9.10
C LYS A 8 -5.26 -6.39 7.96
N ALA A 9 -5.67 -5.63 6.94
CA ALA A 9 -4.78 -5.27 5.82
C ALA A 9 -3.54 -4.49 6.29
N ILE A 10 -3.71 -3.50 7.18
CA ILE A 10 -2.59 -2.77 7.79
C ILE A 10 -1.70 -3.70 8.63
N GLY A 11 -2.28 -4.69 9.32
CA GLY A 11 -1.53 -5.72 10.04
C GLY A 11 -0.59 -6.50 9.13
N ILE A 12 -1.02 -6.84 7.92
CA ILE A 12 -0.21 -7.52 6.91
C ILE A 12 0.93 -6.61 6.44
N VAL A 13 0.67 -5.32 6.18
CA VAL A 13 1.72 -4.36 5.79
C VAL A 13 2.77 -4.21 6.90
N LYS A 14 2.35 -4.09 8.17
CA LYS A 14 3.27 -4.06 9.32
C LYS A 14 4.17 -5.29 9.38
N LYS A 15 3.60 -6.47 9.14
CA LYS A 15 4.35 -7.73 9.13
C LYS A 15 5.36 -7.75 7.98
N ALA A 16 4.96 -7.34 6.78
CA ALA A 16 5.83 -7.28 5.61
C ALA A 16 7.03 -6.34 5.83
N LEU A 17 6.80 -5.14 6.39
CA LEU A 17 7.89 -4.21 6.72
C LEU A 17 8.85 -4.78 7.75
N ARG A 18 8.33 -5.47 8.77
CA ARG A 18 9.16 -6.12 9.79
C ARG A 18 10.01 -7.25 9.20
N GLU A 19 9.44 -8.06 8.31
CA GLU A 19 10.15 -9.15 7.64
C GLU A 19 11.20 -8.62 6.66
N ALA A 20 10.90 -7.54 5.95
CA ALA A 20 11.84 -6.84 5.09
C ALA A 20 12.92 -6.04 5.86
N ARG A 21 12.75 -5.87 7.19
CA ARG A 21 13.58 -5.00 8.05
C ARG A 21 13.68 -3.55 7.54
N VAL A 22 12.61 -3.07 6.93
CA VAL A 22 12.51 -1.71 6.39
C VAL A 22 11.68 -0.85 7.33
N HIS A 23 12.20 0.31 7.68
CA HIS A 23 11.47 1.31 8.45
C HIS A 23 10.53 2.11 7.54
N LYS A 24 9.42 2.59 8.11
CA LYS A 24 8.42 3.36 7.36
C LYS A 24 9.00 4.61 6.70
N GLN A 25 10.00 5.22 7.33
CA GLN A 25 10.68 6.41 6.81
C GLN A 25 11.53 6.14 5.57
N GLU A 26 11.92 4.87 5.34
CA GLU A 26 12.74 4.47 4.20
C GLU A 26 11.89 4.22 2.94
N ILE A 27 10.55 4.27 3.06
CA ILE A 27 9.63 4.06 1.94
C ILE A 27 9.54 5.34 1.10
N THR A 28 10.07 5.30 -0.12
CA THR A 28 10.06 6.44 -1.05
C THR A 28 8.77 6.52 -1.85
N GLU A 29 8.26 5.38 -2.33
CA GLU A 29 7.06 5.31 -3.17
C GLU A 29 6.18 4.12 -2.79
N VAL A 30 4.88 4.26 -3.02
CA VAL A 30 3.89 3.21 -2.78
C VAL A 30 3.05 3.04 -4.03
N LEU A 31 3.16 1.87 -4.63
CA LEU A 31 2.40 1.45 -5.78
C LEU A 31 1.17 0.66 -5.36
N MET A 32 0.00 1.10 -5.83
CA MET A 32 -1.27 0.48 -5.52
C MET A 32 -1.78 -0.33 -6.71
N VAL A 33 -1.80 -1.66 -6.57
CA VAL A 33 -2.25 -2.58 -7.62
C VAL A 33 -3.63 -3.16 -7.25
N GLY A 34 -4.50 -3.36 -8.24
CA GLY A 34 -5.81 -3.99 -8.09
C GLY A 34 -7.00 -3.04 -7.89
N GLY A 35 -8.21 -3.50 -8.23
CA GLY A 35 -9.42 -2.66 -8.23
C GLY A 35 -9.83 -2.14 -6.85
N SER A 36 -9.64 -2.93 -5.79
CA SER A 36 -9.98 -2.55 -4.41
C SER A 36 -9.09 -1.44 -3.84
N SER A 37 -7.91 -1.23 -4.45
CA SER A 37 -7.00 -0.14 -4.12
C SER A 37 -7.52 1.24 -4.56
N ARG A 38 -8.58 1.27 -5.39
CA ARG A 38 -9.30 2.50 -5.77
C ARG A 38 -10.22 3.02 -4.66
N ILE A 39 -10.44 2.25 -3.59
CA ILE A 39 -11.28 2.66 -2.45
C ILE A 39 -10.57 3.78 -1.68
N PRO A 40 -11.16 5.00 -1.58
CA PRO A 40 -10.51 6.15 -0.94
C PRO A 40 -10.14 5.92 0.53
N ARG A 41 -10.95 5.12 1.25
CA ARG A 41 -10.72 4.80 2.66
C ARG A 41 -9.43 4.01 2.88
N VAL A 42 -9.11 3.06 2.00
CA VAL A 42 -7.87 2.26 2.06
C VAL A 42 -6.66 3.16 1.93
N ARG A 43 -6.72 4.12 0.99
CA ARG A 43 -5.65 5.10 0.77
C ARG A 43 -5.40 5.94 2.02
N LYS A 44 -6.47 6.49 2.59
CA LYS A 44 -6.36 7.34 3.78
C LYS A 44 -5.73 6.58 4.95
N LEU A 45 -6.16 5.34 5.19
CA LEU A 45 -5.59 4.49 6.24
C LEU A 45 -4.12 4.14 6.01
N LEU A 46 -3.71 3.88 4.76
CA LEU A 46 -2.31 3.65 4.43
C LEU A 46 -1.46 4.91 4.58
N GLN A 47 -1.97 6.08 4.19
CA GLN A 47 -1.30 7.37 4.38
C GLN A 47 -1.11 7.66 5.87
N GLU A 48 -2.16 7.48 6.68
CA GLU A 48 -2.10 7.61 8.15
C GLU A 48 -1.11 6.60 8.77
N PHE A 49 -1.10 5.35 8.29
CA PHE A 49 -0.21 4.31 8.81
C PHE A 49 1.26 4.54 8.48
N LEU A 50 1.56 4.93 7.24
CA LEU A 50 2.92 5.20 6.78
C LEU A 50 3.41 6.57 7.26
N GLY A 51 2.51 7.49 7.60
CA GLY A 51 2.85 8.82 8.11
C GLY A 51 3.40 9.75 7.03
N ILE A 52 3.16 9.43 5.75
CA ILE A 52 3.68 10.18 4.62
C ILE A 52 2.50 10.76 3.86
N SER A 53 2.23 12.05 4.12
CA SER A 53 1.15 12.83 3.49
C SER A 53 1.35 12.99 1.98
N SER A 54 2.57 12.77 1.50
CA SER A 54 3.05 13.04 0.13
C SER A 54 3.68 11.82 -0.53
N LEU A 55 3.29 10.60 -0.16
CA LEU A 55 3.56 9.46 -1.02
C LEU A 55 2.81 9.70 -2.32
N ASN A 56 3.54 9.77 -3.43
CA ASN A 56 2.96 9.68 -4.76
C ASN A 56 2.36 8.29 -4.90
N ILE A 57 1.12 8.13 -4.43
CA ILE A 57 0.36 6.90 -4.57
C ILE A 57 -0.04 6.81 -6.04
N ASN A 58 0.89 6.29 -6.84
CA ASN A 58 0.66 5.99 -8.23
C ASN A 58 -0.35 4.84 -8.30
N GLN A 59 -1.54 5.16 -8.82
CA GLN A 59 -2.69 4.26 -8.93
C GLN A 59 -2.76 3.55 -10.27
N THR A 60 -1.84 3.88 -11.17
CA THR A 60 -1.91 3.54 -12.58
C THR A 60 -0.58 2.96 -12.99
N VAL A 61 -0.28 1.78 -12.43
CA VAL A 61 0.50 0.83 -13.21
C VAL A 61 -0.50 -0.19 -13.71
N ASP A 62 -0.54 -0.34 -15.04
CA ASP A 62 -1.37 -1.35 -15.68
C ASP A 62 -0.92 -2.73 -15.16
N ILE A 63 -1.89 -3.52 -14.71
CA ILE A 63 -1.64 -4.82 -14.08
C ILE A 63 -0.96 -5.78 -15.07
N GLN A 64 -1.19 -5.62 -16.38
CA GLN A 64 -0.51 -6.40 -17.41
C GLN A 64 0.98 -6.05 -17.46
N GLU A 65 1.33 -4.77 -17.32
CA GLU A 65 2.71 -4.28 -17.42
C GLU A 65 3.53 -4.60 -16.15
N ALA A 66 2.94 -4.43 -14.96
CA ALA A 66 3.58 -4.82 -13.70
C ALA A 66 3.91 -6.32 -13.63
N VAL A 67 3.02 -7.18 -14.16
CA VAL A 67 3.23 -8.63 -14.21
C VAL A 67 4.27 -9.00 -15.27
N ALA A 68 4.27 -8.32 -16.42
CA ALA A 68 5.22 -8.57 -17.50
C ALA A 68 6.66 -8.14 -17.18
N MET A 69 6.86 -7.12 -16.35
CA MET A 69 8.19 -6.66 -15.93
C MET A 69 8.79 -7.47 -14.77
N GLY A 70 7.99 -8.28 -14.08
CA GLY A 70 8.41 -8.97 -12.85
C GLY A 70 8.75 -10.45 -13.00
N ALA A 71 8.64 -11.02 -14.21
CA ALA A 71 8.93 -12.43 -14.51
C ALA A 71 10.38 -12.67 -14.94
#